data_AF-A0A817JA78-F1
#
_entry.id   AF-A0A817JA78-F1
#
_cell.length_a   1.000
_cell.length_b   1.000
_cell.length_c   1.000
_cell.angle_alpha   90.00
_cell.angle_beta   90.00
_cell.angle_gamma   90.00
#
_symmetry.space_group_name_H-M   'P 1'
#
loop_
_entity.id
_entity.type
_entity.pdbx_description
1 polymer ?
#
loop_
_entity_poly.entity_id
_entity_poly.type
_entity_poly.pdbx_seq_one_letter_code
_entity_poly.pdbx_strand_id
1 'polypeptide(L)'
;MMRIRSTQKQCDSWECSLFVVLLDFTADASMKDEGLIHEIASRVEKRRSEAKLNPTDDIIVYYSVESETSEIARVVTKQQNEIEAILKKPFASLNNLTNKDNSNVVITKKLPLSFAFFN
;
A
#
# COMPACT_ATOMS: atom_id res chain seq x y z
N MET A 1 14.17 9.87 -27.99
CA MET A 1 14.66 8.75 -28.82
C MET A 1 14.67 7.50 -27.96
N MET A 2 13.67 6.64 -28.13
CA MET A 2 13.38 5.50 -27.25
C MET A 2 14.23 4.31 -27.68
N ARG A 3 14.94 3.67 -26.75
CA ARG A 3 15.77 2.48 -27.03
C ARG A 3 15.25 1.33 -26.16
N ILE A 4 14.40 0.50 -26.75
CA ILE A 4 13.91 -0.73 -26.12
C ILE A 4 15.00 -1.79 -26.29
N ARG A 5 15.50 -2.36 -25.18
CA ARG A 5 16.33 -3.56 -25.22
C ARG A 5 15.47 -4.75 -24.80
N SER A 6 15.01 -5.53 -25.77
CA SER A 6 14.37 -6.83 -25.52
C SER A 6 15.45 -7.87 -25.25
N THR A 7 15.43 -8.53 -24.09
CA THR A 7 16.17 -9.78 -23.89
C THR A 7 15.24 -10.93 -24.23
N GLN A 8 15.39 -11.49 -25.43
CA GLN A 8 14.66 -12.69 -25.84
C GLN A 8 15.28 -13.90 -25.15
N LYS A 9 14.56 -14.51 -24.20
CA LYS A 9 14.77 -15.91 -23.85
C LYS A 9 13.69 -16.72 -24.57
N GLN A 10 14.14 -17.61 -25.45
CA GLN A 10 13.31 -18.64 -26.08
C GLN A 10 12.71 -19.53 -24.98
N CYS A 11 11.39 -19.76 -25.02
CA CYS A 11 10.69 -20.64 -24.09
C CYS A 11 9.94 -21.70 -24.91
N ASP A 12 10.41 -22.94 -24.84
CA ASP A 12 9.80 -24.09 -25.51
C ASP A 12 8.79 -24.76 -24.56
N SER A 13 7.63 -24.14 -24.32
CA SER A 13 6.41 -24.88 -23.96
C SER A 13 5.20 -23.95 -23.88
N TRP A 14 4.06 -24.48 -24.28
CA TRP A 14 2.74 -23.88 -24.29
C TRP A 14 2.21 -23.74 -22.85
N GLU A 15 2.54 -22.66 -22.16
CA GLU A 15 1.64 -22.01 -21.18
C GLU A 15 2.16 -20.60 -20.87
N CYS A 16 1.51 -19.62 -21.52
CA CYS A 16 1.47 -18.17 -21.28
C CYS A 16 2.74 -17.44 -20.84
N SER A 17 3.43 -16.84 -21.82
CA SER A 17 4.49 -15.85 -21.62
C SER A 17 4.00 -14.60 -20.88
N LEU A 18 4.34 -14.47 -19.59
CA LEU A 18 4.32 -13.16 -18.92
C LEU A 18 5.60 -12.41 -19.30
N PHE A 19 5.50 -11.47 -20.24
CA PHE A 19 6.57 -10.52 -20.51
C PHE A 19 6.51 -9.42 -19.44
N VAL A 20 7.50 -9.39 -18.54
CA VAL A 20 7.68 -8.26 -17.62
C VAL A 20 8.47 -7.19 -18.36
N VAL A 21 7.80 -6.12 -18.78
CA VAL A 21 8.44 -4.96 -19.39
C VAL A 21 8.78 -3.98 -18.27
N LEU A 22 10.07 -3.84 -17.97
CA LEU A 22 10.56 -2.82 -17.04
C LEU A 22 10.72 -1.50 -17.82
N LEU A 23 9.77 -0.58 -17.65
CA LEU A 23 9.80 0.75 -18.25
C LEU A 23 10.48 1.71 -17.27
N ASP A 24 11.60 2.32 -17.67
CA ASP A 24 12.26 3.36 -16.90
C ASP A 24 11.51 4.70 -17.12
N PHE A 25 10.75 5.13 -16.11
CA PHE A 25 9.96 6.36 -16.11
C PHE A 25 10.37 7.25 -14.94
N THR A 26 10.54 8.56 -15.17
CA THR A 26 10.78 9.53 -14.08
C THR A 26 9.47 9.80 -13.35
N ALA A 27 9.27 9.19 -12.19
CA ALA A 27 8.05 9.27 -11.40
C ALA A 27 7.66 10.72 -11.07
N ASP A 28 6.49 11.14 -11.58
CA ASP A 28 5.85 12.40 -11.20
C ASP A 28 5.28 12.30 -9.76
N ALA A 29 5.00 13.45 -9.13
CA ALA A 29 4.51 13.51 -7.76
C ALA A 29 3.21 12.71 -7.54
N SER A 30 2.34 12.61 -8.55
CA SER A 30 1.13 11.79 -8.51
C SER A 30 1.42 10.29 -8.43
N MET A 31 2.42 9.80 -9.18
CA MET A 31 2.80 8.38 -9.17
C MET A 31 3.49 7.97 -7.86
N LYS A 32 4.18 8.91 -7.20
CA LYS A 32 4.71 8.68 -5.85
C LYS A 32 3.59 8.53 -4.84
N ASP A 33 2.56 9.38 -4.93
CA ASP A 33 1.39 9.32 -4.07
C ASP A 33 0.62 7.98 -4.28
N GLU A 34 0.41 7.57 -5.53
CA GLU A 34 -0.22 6.28 -5.88
C GLU A 34 0.57 5.08 -5.35
N GLY A 35 1.90 5.07 -5.55
CA GLY A 35 2.73 4.00 -5.02
C GLY A 35 2.72 3.94 -3.49
N LEU A 36 2.63 5.08 -2.80
CA LEU A 36 2.51 5.12 -1.34
C LEU A 36 1.18 4.54 -0.87
N ILE A 37 0.08 4.84 -1.56
CA ILE A 37 -1.24 4.26 -1.29
C ILE A 37 -1.19 2.73 -1.43
N HIS A 38 -0.64 2.24 -2.53
CA HIS A 38 -0.50 0.80 -2.76
C HIS A 38 0.44 0.14 -1.75
N GLU A 39 1.51 0.82 -1.33
CA GLU A 39 2.38 0.30 -0.27
C GLU A 39 1.63 0.18 1.05
N ILE A 40 0.91 1.22 1.47
CA ILE A 40 0.12 1.23 2.71
C ILE A 40 -0.88 0.07 2.70
N ALA A 41 -1.65 -0.07 1.61
CA ALA A 41 -2.63 -1.14 1.48
C ALA A 41 -1.97 -2.53 1.56
N SER A 42 -0.87 -2.72 0.82
CA SER A 42 -0.09 -3.97 0.85
C SER A 42 0.44 -4.30 2.25
N ARG A 43 0.82 -3.28 3.03
CA ARG A 43 1.25 -3.50 4.42
C ARG A 43 0.10 -3.94 5.29
N VAL A 44 -1.06 -3.32 5.18
CA VAL A 44 -2.25 -3.71 5.93
C VAL A 44 -2.63 -5.16 5.60
N GLU A 45 -2.64 -5.54 4.33
CA GLU A 45 -2.94 -6.91 3.91
C GLU A 45 -1.93 -7.93 4.46
N LYS A 46 -0.63 -7.60 4.40
CA LYS A 46 0.41 -8.43 5.03
C LYS A 46 0.18 -8.59 6.53
N ARG A 47 -0.32 -7.57 7.23
CA ARG A 47 -0.65 -7.68 8.66
C ARG A 47 -1.85 -8.59 8.91
N ARG A 48 -2.85 -8.56 8.04
CA ARG A 48 -4.02 -9.46 8.15
C ARG A 48 -3.59 -10.92 8.06
N SER A 49 -2.71 -11.25 7.12
CA SER A 49 -2.21 -12.62 6.98
C SER A 49 -1.33 -13.06 8.16
N GLU A 50 -0.49 -12.17 8.70
CA GLU A 50 0.30 -12.44 9.92
C GLU A 50 -0.60 -12.73 11.14
N ALA A 51 -1.73 -12.03 11.27
CA ALA A 51 -2.70 -12.25 12.34
C ALA A 51 -3.70 -13.38 12.06
N LYS A 52 -3.57 -14.09 10.93
CA LYS A 52 -4.48 -15.15 10.48
C LYS A 52 -5.94 -14.69 10.39
N LEU A 53 -6.15 -13.42 10.05
CA LEU A 53 -7.47 -12.84 9.80
C LEU A 53 -7.92 -13.15 8.38
N ASN A 54 -9.20 -13.49 8.22
CA ASN A 54 -9.78 -13.76 6.92
C ASN A 54 -10.06 -12.43 6.17
N PRO A 55 -10.06 -12.45 4.82
CA PRO A 55 -10.44 -11.29 4.01
C PRO A 55 -11.87 -10.78 4.29
N THR A 56 -12.76 -11.69 4.70
CA THR A 56 -14.16 -11.41 5.02
C THR A 56 -14.35 -10.69 6.35
N ASP A 57 -13.41 -10.82 7.28
CA ASP A 57 -13.57 -10.32 8.64
C ASP A 57 -13.74 -8.80 8.66
N ASP A 58 -14.69 -8.33 9.46
CA ASP A 58 -14.94 -6.90 9.64
C ASP A 58 -13.92 -6.31 10.60
N ILE A 59 -12.94 -5.63 10.00
CA ILE A 59 -11.87 -4.93 10.69
C ILE A 59 -11.94 -3.44 10.37
N ILE A 60 -11.54 -2.64 11.34
CA ILE A 60 -11.32 -1.20 11.16
C ILE A 60 -9.82 -0.97 11.26
N VAL A 61 -9.26 -0.28 10.27
CA VAL A 61 -7.82 0.00 10.22
C VAL A 61 -7.57 1.39 10.79
N TYR A 62 -6.81 1.45 11.88
CA TYR A 62 -6.38 2.72 12.46
C TYR A 62 -4.94 3.03 12.13
N TYR A 63 -4.65 4.29 11.79
CA TYR A 63 -3.30 4.77 11.53
C TYR A 63 -2.93 5.95 12.43
N SER A 64 -1.65 6.07 12.74
CA SER A 64 -1.06 7.23 13.40
C SER A 64 0.25 7.55 12.69
N VAL A 65 0.46 8.82 12.36
CA VAL A 65 1.71 9.28 11.74
C VAL A 65 2.50 10.06 12.78
N GLU A 66 3.77 9.74 12.97
CA GLU A 66 4.61 10.40 13.98
C GLU A 66 4.97 11.85 13.62
N SER A 67 4.94 12.20 12.32
CA SER A 67 5.16 13.55 11.82
C SER A 67 4.03 13.96 10.87
N GLU A 68 3.22 14.92 11.31
CA GLU A 68 2.12 15.49 10.50
C GLU A 68 2.61 16.23 9.25
N THR A 69 3.88 16.65 9.23
CA THR A 69 4.51 17.32 8.08
C THR A 69 5.12 16.36 7.06
N SER A 70 5.04 15.05 7.29
CA SER A 70 5.58 14.05 6.38
C SER A 70 4.73 13.89 5.12
N GLU A 71 5.36 13.48 4.01
CA GLU A 71 4.65 13.17 2.75
C GLU A 71 3.56 12.11 2.97
N ILE A 72 3.80 11.15 3.86
CA ILE A 72 2.84 10.12 4.26
C ILE A 72 1.58 10.75 4.86
N ALA A 73 1.72 11.67 5.82
CA ALA A 73 0.56 12.35 6.42
C ALA A 73 -0.25 13.12 5.37
N ARG A 74 0.43 13.79 4.43
CA ARG A 74 -0.22 14.48 3.30
C ARG A 74 -1.01 13.50 2.43
N VAL A 75 -0.39 12.41 1.99
CA VAL A 75 -1.02 11.43 1.09
C VAL A 75 -2.21 10.75 1.76
N VAL A 76 -2.02 10.29 3.00
CA VAL A 76 -3.05 9.58 3.74
C VAL A 76 -4.28 10.46 3.99
N THR A 77 -4.08 11.75 4.30
CA THR A 77 -5.20 12.68 4.51
C THR A 77 -5.87 13.06 3.19
N LYS A 78 -5.09 13.29 2.13
CA LYS A 78 -5.62 13.75 0.83
C LYS A 78 -6.35 12.64 0.05
N GLN A 79 -5.89 11.41 0.16
CA GLN A 79 -6.31 10.27 -0.68
C GLN A 79 -6.87 9.11 0.16
N GLN A 80 -7.46 9.41 1.31
CA GLN A 80 -8.07 8.43 2.21
C GLN A 80 -9.07 7.52 1.49
N ASN A 81 -9.91 8.09 0.63
CA ASN A 81 -10.92 7.35 -0.14
C ASN A 81 -10.31 6.27 -1.06
N GLU A 82 -9.12 6.52 -1.61
CA GLU A 82 -8.45 5.55 -2.48
C GLU A 82 -7.89 4.38 -1.67
N ILE A 83 -7.34 4.67 -0.49
CA ILE A 83 -6.88 3.63 0.46
C ILE A 83 -8.06 2.76 0.89
N GLU A 84 -9.20 3.36 1.24
CA GLU A 84 -10.42 2.63 1.60
C GLU A 84 -10.99 1.81 0.45
N ALA A 85 -10.92 2.32 -0.78
CA ALA A 85 -11.37 1.59 -1.97
C ALA A 85 -10.53 0.32 -2.22
N ILE A 86 -9.22 0.39 -2.01
CA ILE A 86 -8.32 -0.77 -2.15
C ILE A 86 -8.57 -1.76 -1.02
N LEU A 87 -8.60 -1.30 0.24
CA LEU A 87 -8.76 -2.16 1.41
C LEU A 87 -10.17 -2.75 1.56
N LYS A 88 -11.18 -2.08 0.97
CA LYS A 88 -12.62 -2.38 1.14
C LYS A 88 -13.04 -2.43 2.61
N LYS A 89 -12.33 -1.71 3.47
CA LYS A 89 -12.53 -1.65 4.92
C LYS A 89 -12.32 -0.21 5.40
N PRO A 90 -12.97 0.22 6.48
CA PRO A 90 -12.82 1.58 7.00
C PRO A 90 -11.36 1.85 7.42
N PHE A 91 -10.85 3.02 7.05
CA PHE A 91 -9.48 3.43 7.33
C PHE A 91 -9.50 4.80 8.01
N ALA A 92 -9.17 4.86 9.30
CA ALA A 92 -9.37 6.05 10.13
C ALA A 92 -8.12 6.44 10.92
N SER A 93 -7.99 7.73 11.24
CA SER A 93 -6.92 8.22 12.11
C SER A 93 -7.17 7.77 13.56
N LEU A 94 -6.12 7.29 14.22
CA LEU A 94 -6.12 6.90 15.63
C LEU A 94 -6.50 8.10 16.53
N ASN A 95 -6.18 9.33 16.12
CA ASN A 95 -6.47 10.54 16.89
C ASN A 95 -7.99 10.79 17.05
N ASN A 96 -8.82 10.20 16.18
CA ASN A 96 -10.27 10.33 16.23
C ASN A 96 -10.95 9.29 17.14
N LEU A 97 -10.20 8.36 17.75
CA LEU A 97 -10.73 7.44 18.76
C LEU A 97 -10.96 8.17 20.07
N THR A 98 -12.12 8.80 20.22
CA THR A 98 -12.54 9.40 21.48
C THR A 98 -12.97 8.31 22.47
N ASN A 99 -12.03 7.63 23.14
CA ASN A 99 -12.16 6.89 24.42
C ASN A 99 -13.42 6.01 24.68
N LYS A 100 -14.24 5.71 23.67
CA LYS A 100 -15.60 5.16 23.80
C LYS A 100 -15.79 3.85 23.06
N ASP A 101 -14.84 3.47 22.22
CA ASP A 101 -14.90 2.24 21.47
C ASP A 101 -14.05 1.19 22.20
N ASN A 102 -14.71 0.32 22.97
CA ASN A 102 -14.18 -0.95 23.48
C ASN A 102 -13.84 -1.90 22.30
N SER A 103 -13.08 -1.41 21.32
CA SER A 103 -12.62 -2.18 20.19
C SER A 103 -11.43 -3.02 20.65
N ASN A 104 -11.57 -4.35 20.53
CA ASN A 104 -10.46 -5.26 20.77
C ASN A 104 -9.37 -4.95 19.74
N VAL A 105 -8.32 -4.23 20.16
CA VAL A 105 -7.18 -3.92 19.30
C VAL A 105 -6.45 -5.22 18.99
N VAL A 106 -6.67 -5.75 17.79
CA VAL A 106 -6.10 -7.05 17.39
C VAL A 106 -4.60 -6.93 17.08
N ILE A 107 -4.14 -5.78 16.57
CA ILE A 107 -2.76 -5.57 16.16
C ILE A 107 -2.35 -4.10 16.34
N THR A 108 -1.22 -3.86 17.02
CA THR A 108 -0.57 -2.54 17.05
C THR A 108 0.89 -2.71 16.64
N LYS A 109 1.31 -2.06 15.55
CA LYS A 109 2.69 -2.14 15.07
C LYS A 109 3.11 -0.84 14.39
N LYS A 110 4.20 -0.24 14.86
CA LYS A 110 4.84 0.92 14.24
C LYS A 110 5.70 0.48 13.06
N LEU A 111 5.63 1.19 11.95
CA LEU A 111 6.39 0.86 10.74
C LEU A 111 6.93 2.10 10.04
N PRO A 112 8.20 2.08 9.60
CA PRO A 112 8.67 3.04 8.62
C PRO A 112 8.02 2.70 7.28
N LEU A 113 7.23 3.63 6.75
CA LEU A 113 6.84 3.60 5.34
C LEU A 113 7.96 4.30 4.57
N SER A 114 8.61 3.57 3.68
CA SER A 114 9.66 4.11 2.81
C SER A 114 9.47 3.55 1.43
N PHE A 115 9.39 4.42 0.43
CA PHE A 115 9.32 4.08 -0.98
C PHE A 115 10.66 3.46 -1.44
N ALA A 116 10.95 2.24 -1.01
CA ALA A 116 12.25 1.59 -1.17
C ALA A 116 12.32 0.62 -2.36
N PHE A 117 11.35 0.65 -3.27
CA PHE A 117 11.29 -0.28 -4.40
C PHE A 117 11.89 0.23 -5.72
N PHE A 118 12.50 1.42 -5.72
CA PHE A 118 13.27 1.92 -6.86
C PHE A 118 14.61 2.47 -6.38
N ASN A 119 15.58 1.58 -6.19
CA ASN A 119 17.00 1.93 -6.15
C ASN A 119 17.82 0.78 -6.73
#